data_AF-A0A3R7PSJ2-F1
#
_entry.id   AF-A0A3R7PSJ2-F1
#
_cell.length_a   1.000
_cell.length_b   1.000
_cell.length_c   1.000
_cell.angle_alpha   90.00
_cell.angle_beta   90.00
_cell.angle_gamma   90.00
#
_symmetry.space_group_name_H-M   'P 1'
#
loop_
_entity.id
_entity.type
_entity.pdbx_description
1 polymer ?
#
loop_
_entity_poly.entity_id
_entity_poly.type
_entity_poly.pdbx_seq_one_letter_code
_entity_poly.pdbx_strand_id
1 'polypeptide(L)'
;MEYRWGLFDTVEERTVYDIKGLLEEDYTENEIFPVRAAKKVFKACVNNTAWREVSLRPLLDLLKSEGGLPMLESNWTGDDFDFVTSMARMRGLYGGMAVVSLTVEMDSFNTSSNVILCTYTHRGIDEELNMKAHTYA
;
A
#
# COMPACT_ATOMS: atom_id res chain seq x y z
N MET A 1 -21.77 -5.00 1.40
CA MET A 1 -20.62 -5.92 1.50
C MET A 1 -21.19 -7.31 1.75
N GLU A 2 -21.53 -8.02 0.69
CA GLU A 2 -21.78 -9.46 0.80
C GLU A 2 -20.41 -10.13 0.76
N TYR A 3 -20.02 -10.77 1.86
CA TYR A 3 -18.89 -11.69 1.84
C TYR A 3 -19.26 -12.84 0.92
N ARG A 4 -18.77 -12.80 -0.32
CA ARG A 4 -18.91 -13.91 -1.26
C ARG A 4 -17.79 -14.88 -0.95
N TRP A 5 -18.17 -16.10 -0.62
CA TRP A 5 -17.24 -17.21 -0.40
C TRP A 5 -17.55 -18.31 -1.40
N GLY A 6 -16.52 -18.89 -2.01
CA GLY A 6 -16.65 -19.90 -3.01
C GLY A 6 -15.35 -20.67 -3.29
N LEU A 7 -15.32 -21.30 -4.45
CA LEU A 7 -14.23 -22.17 -4.86
C LEU A 7 -12.88 -21.46 -4.90
N PHE A 8 -12.85 -20.23 -5.45
CA PHE A 8 -11.60 -19.47 -5.56
C PHE A 8 -11.05 -19.08 -4.19
N ASP A 9 -11.92 -18.64 -3.25
CA ASP A 9 -11.52 -18.30 -1.89
C ASP A 9 -10.92 -19.52 -1.17
N THR A 10 -11.52 -20.70 -1.36
CA THR A 10 -11.02 -21.95 -0.74
C THR A 10 -9.62 -22.31 -1.23
N VAL A 11 -9.38 -22.18 -2.54
CA VAL A 11 -8.07 -22.47 -3.15
C VAL A 11 -7.04 -21.43 -2.72
N GLU A 12 -7.42 -20.15 -2.69
CA GLU A 12 -6.57 -19.07 -2.22
C GLU A 12 -6.16 -19.27 -0.76
N GLU A 13 -7.11 -19.55 0.13
CA GLU A 13 -6.85 -19.79 1.55
C GLU A 13 -5.87 -20.95 1.76
N ARG A 14 -6.06 -22.05 1.03
CA ARG A 14 -5.13 -23.19 1.07
C ARG A 14 -3.74 -22.80 0.58
N THR A 15 -3.66 -22.05 -0.51
CA THR A 15 -2.38 -21.59 -1.07
C THR A 15 -1.64 -20.68 -0.08
N VAL A 16 -2.36 -19.74 0.55
CA VAL A 16 -1.81 -18.86 1.59
C VAL A 16 -1.32 -19.67 2.79
N TYR A 17 -2.05 -20.70 3.20
CA TYR A 17 -1.65 -21.59 4.28
C TYR A 17 -0.34 -22.35 3.96
N ASP A 18 -0.24 -22.90 2.75
CA ASP A 18 0.97 -23.61 2.32
C ASP A 18 2.17 -22.66 2.23
N ILE A 19 1.99 -21.46 1.67
CA ILE A 19 3.03 -20.41 1.60
C ILE A 19 3.45 -19.97 3.02
N LYS A 20 2.50 -19.81 3.93
CA LYS A 20 2.79 -19.47 5.32
C LYS A 20 3.73 -20.48 5.96
N GLY A 21 3.47 -21.78 5.79
CA GLY A 21 4.35 -22.83 6.29
C GLY A 21 5.79 -22.68 5.79
N LEU A 22 5.96 -22.39 4.50
CA LEU A 22 7.29 -22.15 3.90
C LEU A 22 7.99 -20.91 4.47
N LEU A 23 7.25 -19.87 4.84
CA LEU A 23 7.80 -18.61 5.33
C LEU A 23 8.10 -18.61 6.84
N GLU A 24 7.44 -19.47 7.61
CA GLU A 24 7.66 -19.64 9.05
C GLU A 24 9.00 -20.30 9.36
N GLU A 25 9.47 -21.20 8.49
CA GLU A 25 10.77 -21.85 8.62
C GLU A 25 11.93 -20.86 8.76
N ASP A 26 12.94 -21.22 9.53
CA ASP A 26 14.19 -20.47 9.53
C ASP A 26 14.85 -20.49 8.15
N TYR A 27 15.43 -19.36 7.78
CA TYR A 27 16.18 -19.27 6.55
C TYR A 27 17.57 -19.88 6.78
N THR A 28 18.11 -20.54 5.76
CA THR A 28 19.48 -21.04 5.80
C THR A 28 20.39 -20.14 4.98
N GLU A 29 21.69 -20.13 5.28
CA GLU A 29 22.64 -19.30 4.52
C GLU A 29 22.74 -19.70 3.04
N ASN A 30 22.38 -20.95 2.73
CA ASN A 30 22.40 -21.51 1.38
C ASN A 30 21.17 -21.13 0.53
N GLU A 31 20.14 -20.49 1.10
CA GLU A 31 18.97 -20.05 0.34
C GLU A 31 19.26 -18.83 -0.53
N ILE A 32 18.62 -18.77 -1.70
CA ILE A 32 18.68 -17.60 -2.58
C ILE A 32 18.13 -16.35 -1.90
N PHE A 33 18.69 -15.19 -2.26
CA PHE A 33 18.35 -13.91 -1.64
C PHE A 33 16.83 -13.62 -1.59
N PRO A 34 16.02 -13.82 -2.66
CA PRO A 34 14.59 -13.51 -2.62
C PRO A 34 13.82 -14.33 -1.58
N VAL A 35 14.14 -15.61 -1.42
CA VAL A 35 13.50 -16.49 -0.44
C VAL A 35 13.84 -16.03 0.98
N ARG A 36 15.12 -15.72 1.22
CA ARG A 36 15.59 -15.21 2.51
C ARG A 36 14.93 -13.87 2.87
N ALA A 37 14.79 -12.97 1.89
CA ALA A 37 14.14 -11.68 2.06
C ALA A 37 12.64 -11.87 2.38
N ALA A 38 11.94 -12.75 1.66
CA ALA A 38 10.53 -13.05 1.90
C ALA A 38 10.31 -13.60 3.33
N LYS A 39 11.12 -14.57 3.77
CA LYS A 39 11.10 -15.11 5.14
C LYS A 39 11.31 -14.03 6.19
N LYS A 40 12.28 -13.12 5.98
CA LYS A 40 12.55 -12.00 6.91
C LYS A 40 11.39 -11.01 6.99
N VAL A 41 10.82 -10.62 5.84
CA VAL A 41 9.66 -9.71 5.79
C VAL A 41 8.46 -10.35 6.47
N PHE A 42 8.20 -11.64 6.20
CA PHE A 42 7.11 -12.38 6.84
C PHE A 42 7.26 -12.38 8.37
N LYS A 43 8.43 -12.75 8.89
CA LYS A 43 8.70 -12.77 10.34
C LYS A 43 8.57 -11.40 11.00
N ALA A 44 9.00 -10.33 10.32
CA ALA A 44 8.79 -8.97 10.79
C ALA A 44 7.30 -8.60 10.83
N CYS A 45 6.51 -9.04 9.84
CA CYS A 45 5.08 -8.78 9.75
C CYS A 45 4.29 -9.49 10.85
N VAL A 46 4.58 -10.77 11.13
CA VAL A 46 3.80 -11.56 12.12
C VAL A 46 4.19 -11.32 13.58
N ASN A 47 5.27 -10.58 13.85
CA ASN A 47 5.74 -10.29 15.21
C ASN A 47 4.89 -9.22 15.92
N ASN A 48 3.70 -9.61 16.36
CA ASN A 48 2.74 -8.71 17.02
C ASN A 48 3.31 -7.94 18.23
N THR A 49 4.28 -8.50 18.95
CA THR A 49 4.92 -7.83 20.10
C THR A 49 5.67 -6.59 19.64
N ALA A 50 6.53 -6.73 18.62
CA ALA A 50 7.28 -5.60 18.06
C ALA A 50 6.36 -4.51 17.48
N TRP A 51 5.27 -4.92 16.80
CA TRP A 51 4.28 -3.97 16.26
C TRP A 51 3.59 -3.16 17.35
N ARG A 52 3.23 -3.80 18.48
CA ARG A 52 2.58 -3.13 19.62
C ARG A 52 3.51 -2.17 20.35
N GLU A 53 4.79 -2.50 20.44
CA GLU A 53 5.82 -1.64 21.06
C GLU A 53 6.04 -0.36 20.26
N VAL A 54 6.15 -0.46 18.94
CA VAL A 54 6.40 0.67 18.05
C VAL A 54 5.15 1.52 17.83
N SER A 55 3.96 0.90 17.84
CA SER A 55 2.66 1.56 17.66
C SER A 55 2.62 2.41 16.36
N LEU A 56 1.89 3.53 16.38
CA LEU A 56 1.74 4.42 15.21
C LEU A 56 2.93 5.34 14.95
N ARG A 57 4.01 5.27 15.75
CA ARG A 57 5.13 6.22 15.68
C ARG A 57 5.76 6.31 14.29
N PRO A 58 6.07 5.21 13.58
CA PRO A 58 6.69 5.30 12.26
C PRO A 58 5.82 6.03 11.24
N LEU A 59 4.50 5.84 11.32
CA LEU A 59 3.55 6.53 10.46
C LEU A 59 3.49 8.02 10.78
N LEU A 60 3.44 8.39 12.06
CA LEU A 60 3.41 9.79 12.48
C LEU A 60 4.70 10.53 12.11
N ASP A 61 5.85 9.89 12.32
CA ASP A 61 7.16 10.45 11.95
C ASP A 61 7.25 10.63 10.43
N LEU A 62 6.77 9.64 9.65
CA LEU A 62 6.68 9.72 8.21
C LEU A 62 5.80 10.91 7.77
N LEU A 63 4.57 11.00 8.27
CA LEU A 63 3.64 12.07 7.92
C LEU A 63 4.22 13.45 8.24
N LYS A 64 4.87 13.58 9.40
CA LYS A 64 5.55 14.81 9.80
C LYS A 64 6.70 15.18 8.85
N SER A 65 7.44 14.19 8.34
CA SER A 65 8.52 14.40 7.36
C SER A 65 8.04 14.78 5.95
N GLU A 66 6.75 14.56 5.65
CA GLU A 66 6.11 14.88 4.37
C GLU A 66 5.23 16.16 4.45
N GLY A 67 5.47 17.01 5.45
CA GLY A 67 4.77 18.28 5.61
C GLY A 67 3.66 18.29 6.66
N GLY A 68 3.48 17.19 7.40
CA GLY A 68 2.52 17.12 8.50
C GLY A 68 1.07 16.96 8.06
N LEU A 69 0.18 16.72 9.04
CA LEU A 69 -1.26 16.64 8.79
C LEU A 69 -2.01 17.73 9.57
N PRO A 70 -2.80 18.60 8.91
CA PRO A 70 -3.53 19.68 9.58
C PRO A 70 -4.47 19.20 10.70
N MET A 71 -5.01 17.97 10.57
CA MET A 71 -5.92 17.40 11.56
C MET A 71 -5.21 16.87 12.83
N LEU A 72 -3.88 16.66 12.77
CA LEU A 72 -3.08 16.14 13.87
C LEU A 72 -2.25 17.25 14.54
N GLU A 73 -2.05 18.38 13.86
CA GLU A 73 -1.13 19.44 14.26
C GLU A 73 -1.87 20.78 14.33
N SER A 74 -2.18 21.25 15.54
CA SER A 74 -2.96 22.48 15.75
C SER A 74 -2.26 23.76 15.27
N ASN A 75 -0.94 23.70 15.13
CA ASN A 75 -0.09 24.80 14.65
C ASN A 75 0.34 24.62 13.19
N TRP A 76 -0.26 23.68 12.47
CA TRP A 76 0.05 23.46 11.06
C TRP A 76 -0.38 24.66 10.22
N THR A 77 0.52 25.13 9.36
CA THR A 77 0.27 26.22 8.40
C THR A 77 0.62 25.75 7.01
N GLY A 78 -0.20 26.14 6.02
CA GLY A 78 0.03 25.78 4.63
C GLY A 78 1.18 26.54 3.95
N ASP A 79 1.74 27.56 4.61
CA ASP A 79 2.73 28.47 4.03
C ASP A 79 4.01 27.74 3.56
N ASP A 80 4.41 26.69 4.27
CA ASP A 80 5.58 25.85 3.93
C ASP A 80 5.21 24.54 3.22
N PHE A 81 3.92 24.32 2.92
CA PHE A 81 3.45 23.07 2.30
C PHE A 81 3.48 23.14 0.78
N ASP A 82 4.48 22.51 0.16
CA ASP A 82 4.51 22.28 -1.27
C ASP A 82 3.76 20.99 -1.63
N PHE A 83 2.53 21.15 -2.10
CA PHE A 83 1.68 20.03 -2.53
C PHE A 83 2.31 19.18 -3.63
N VAL A 84 2.94 19.78 -4.65
CA VAL A 84 3.46 19.04 -5.80
C VAL A 84 4.68 18.22 -5.40
N THR A 85 5.59 18.81 -4.64
CA THR A 85 6.79 18.11 -4.14
C THR A 85 6.39 16.99 -3.18
N SER A 86 5.47 17.26 -2.26
CA SER A 86 4.99 16.24 -1.31
C SER A 86 4.32 15.09 -2.04
N MET A 87 3.46 15.37 -3.02
CA MET A 87 2.82 14.33 -3.83
C MET A 87 3.80 13.53 -4.69
N ALA A 88 4.81 14.18 -5.28
CA ALA A 88 5.85 13.51 -6.05
C ALA A 88 6.71 12.57 -5.17
N ARG A 89 7.07 13.01 -3.95
CA ARG A 89 7.78 12.17 -2.97
C ARG A 89 6.93 11.01 -2.49
N MET A 90 5.66 11.27 -2.18
CA MET A 90 4.71 10.23 -1.79
C MET A 90 4.58 9.14 -2.86
N ARG A 91 4.49 9.54 -4.13
CA ARG A 91 4.48 8.61 -5.25
C ARG A 91 5.80 7.87 -5.41
N GLY A 92 6.92 8.58 -5.41
CA GLY A 92 8.24 8.05 -5.72
C GLY A 92 8.83 7.13 -4.64
N LEU A 93 8.58 7.44 -3.37
CA LEU A 93 9.16 6.70 -2.23
C LEU A 93 8.22 5.64 -1.67
N TYR A 94 6.92 5.95 -1.58
CA TYR A 94 5.96 5.10 -0.88
C TYR A 94 4.92 4.48 -1.81
N GLY A 95 4.99 4.78 -3.12
CA GLY A 95 4.01 4.31 -4.09
C GLY A 95 2.63 4.95 -3.94
N GLY A 96 2.48 5.93 -3.05
CA GLY A 96 1.20 6.59 -2.76
C GLY A 96 0.67 7.34 -3.98
N MET A 97 -0.59 7.11 -4.31
CA MET A 97 -1.28 7.79 -5.41
C MET A 97 -2.47 8.52 -4.82
N ALA A 98 -2.33 9.84 -4.60
CA ALA A 98 -3.46 10.69 -4.23
C ALA A 98 -3.70 11.69 -5.37
N VAL A 99 -4.98 11.96 -5.66
CA VAL A 99 -5.44 12.86 -6.73
C VAL A 99 -5.24 12.30 -8.14
N VAL A 100 -4.01 11.96 -8.51
CA VAL A 100 -3.67 11.35 -9.81
C VAL A 100 -2.84 10.08 -9.64
N SER A 101 -3.16 9.08 -10.45
CA SER A 101 -2.38 7.85 -10.56
C SER A 101 -1.37 8.03 -11.70
N LEU A 102 -0.09 7.82 -11.39
CA LEU A 102 1.00 7.89 -12.34
C LEU A 102 1.67 6.52 -12.41
N THR A 103 1.48 5.78 -13.50
CA THR A 103 2.11 4.46 -13.70
C THR A 103 2.99 4.44 -14.94
N VAL A 104 3.99 3.56 -14.94
CA VAL A 104 4.80 3.27 -16.12
C VAL A 104 4.21 2.00 -16.71
N GLU A 105 3.58 2.13 -17.87
CA GLU A 105 2.89 1.03 -18.56
C GLU A 105 3.55 0.78 -19.91
N MET A 106 3.30 -0.40 -20.46
CA MET A 106 3.66 -0.71 -21.84
C MET A 106 2.84 0.14 -22.80
N ASP A 107 3.49 0.71 -23.82
CA ASP A 107 2.79 1.48 -24.86
C ASP A 107 1.95 0.54 -25.74
N SER A 108 0.64 0.79 -25.78
CA SER A 108 -0.32 0.01 -26.57
C SER A 108 -0.11 0.16 -28.08
N PHE A 109 0.53 1.25 -28.53
CA PHE A 109 0.89 1.48 -29.93
C PHE A 109 2.31 1.00 -30.26
N ASN A 110 3.16 0.78 -29.26
CA ASN A 110 4.52 0.26 -29.43
C ASN A 110 4.95 -0.54 -28.21
N THR A 111 4.71 -1.86 -28.22
CA THR A 111 5.00 -2.76 -27.09
C THR A 111 6.49 -2.91 -26.76
N SER A 112 7.39 -2.33 -27.57
CA SER A 112 8.83 -2.24 -27.26
C SER A 112 9.20 -1.01 -26.42
N SER A 113 8.24 -0.13 -26.12
CA SER A 113 8.43 1.07 -25.30
C SER A 113 7.45 1.10 -24.13
N ASN A 114 7.83 1.87 -23.11
CA ASN A 114 6.95 2.22 -22.01
C ASN A 114 6.52 3.69 -22.14
N VAL A 115 5.35 4.01 -21.58
CA VAL A 115 4.80 5.37 -21.47
C VAL A 115 4.38 5.63 -20.03
N ILE A 116 4.40 6.91 -19.63
CA ILE A 116 3.82 7.33 -18.36
C ILE A 116 2.33 7.51 -18.58
N LEU A 117 1.53 6.68 -17.91
CA LEU A 117 0.09 6.80 -17.89
C LEU A 117 -0.33 7.67 -16.69
N CYS A 118 -1.11 8.71 -16.95
CA CYS A 118 -1.71 9.57 -15.94
C CYS A 118 -3.23 9.39 -15.96
N THR A 119 -3.79 8.83 -14.89
CA THR A 119 -5.23 8.63 -14.73
C THR A 119 -5.72 9.27 -13.42
N TYR A 120 -7.04 9.37 -13.26
CA TYR A 120 -7.62 9.75 -11.98
C TYR A 120 -7.42 8.62 -10.97
N THR A 121 -7.19 8.94 -9.70
CA THR A 121 -7.19 7.94 -8.64
C THR A 121 -8.61 7.48 -8.35
N HIS A 122 -8.80 6.16 -8.18
CA HIS A 122 -10.04 5.66 -7.60
C HIS A 122 -10.25 6.27 -6.21
N ARG A 123 -11.51 6.60 -5.90
CA ARG A 123 -11.87 7.09 -4.57
C ARG A 123 -11.67 5.96 -3.57
N GLY A 124 -11.25 6.26 -2.35
CA GLY A 124 -11.07 5.26 -1.28
C GLY A 124 -12.37 4.59 -0.80
N ILE A 125 -13.48 4.79 -1.51
CA ILE A 125 -14.79 4.19 -1.25
C ILE A 125 -15.17 3.43 -2.51
N ASP A 126 -15.53 2.16 -2.33
CA ASP A 126 -16.05 1.28 -3.38
C ASP A 126 -17.18 1.99 -4.16
N GLU A 127 -17.15 1.89 -5.49
CA GLU A 127 -18.16 2.51 -6.36
C GLU A 127 -19.59 2.02 -6.05
N GLU A 128 -19.75 0.78 -5.59
CA GLU A 128 -21.04 0.24 -5.18
C GLU A 128 -21.57 0.91 -3.90
N LEU A 129 -20.67 1.33 -2.99
CA LEU A 129 -21.01 2.11 -1.80
C LEU A 129 -21.32 3.57 -2.16
N ASN A 130 -20.62 4.15 -3.14
CA ASN A 130 -20.90 5.50 -3.62
C ASN A 130 -22.29 5.61 -4.27
N MET A 131 -22.70 4.61 -5.07
CA MET A 131 -24.04 4.62 -5.68
C MET A 131 -25.16 4.56 -4.64
N LYS A 132 -24.98 3.77 -3.57
CA LYS A 132 -25.97 3.68 -2.48
C LYS A 132 -26.01 4.97 -1.66
N ALA A 133 -24.88 5.63 -1.41
CA ALA A 133 -24.84 6.91 -0.70
C ALA A 133 -25.61 8.03 -1.43
N HIS A 134 -25.61 8.04 -2.76
CA HIS A 134 -26.37 9.02 -3.57
C HIS A 134 -27.88 8.77 -3.61
N THR A 135 -28.36 7.61 -3.15
CA THR A 135 -29.80 7.30 -3.10
C THR A 135 -30.46 7.71 -1.78
N TYR A 136 -29.67 8.15 -0.79
CA TYR A 136 -30.14 8.58 0.54
C TYR A 136 -29.94 10.10 0.79
N ALA A 137 -29.73 10.89 -0.26
CA ALA A 137 -29.68 12.35 -0.21
C ALA A 137 -30.86 12.99 -0.94
#